data_AF-A0A535T3W2-F1
#
_entry.id   AF-A0A535T3W2-F1
#
_cell.length_a   1.000
_cell.length_b   1.000
_cell.length_c   1.000
_cell.angle_alpha   90.00
_cell.angle_beta   90.00
_cell.angle_gamma   90.00
#
_symmetry.space_group_name_H-M   'P 1'
#
loop_
_entity.id
_entity.type
_entity.pdbx_description
1 polymer ?
#
loop_
_entity_poly.entity_id
_entity_poly.type
_entity_poly.pdbx_seq_one_letter_code
_entity_poly.pdbx_strand_id
1 'polypeptide(L)' 'MNGPARSETAFDIVAIAASAGGVSALTQLLSQLPGGFGAIIVIVQHVDPRHRSLMPQVIGRQTRLPVAHAEEG' A
#
# COMPACT_ATOMS: atom_id res chain seq x y z
N MET A 1 24.05 -10.31 -19.61
CA MET A 1 22.77 -10.73 -19.02
C MET A 1 21.97 -9.46 -18.76
N ASN A 2 21.01 -9.14 -19.64
CA ASN A 2 20.18 -7.95 -19.46
C ASN A 2 19.06 -8.30 -18.49
N GLY A 3 19.05 -7.66 -17.31
CA GLY A 3 17.92 -7.74 -16.39
C GLY A 3 16.64 -7.22 -17.06
N PRO A 4 15.44 -7.64 -16.59
CA PRO A 4 14.20 -7.22 -17.20
C PRO A 4 14.11 -5.68 -17.16
N ALA A 5 13.76 -5.07 -18.29
CA ALA A 5 13.51 -3.64 -18.38
C ALA A 5 12.44 -3.27 -17.35
N ARG A 6 12.82 -2.46 -16.35
CA ARG A 6 11.90 -1.93 -15.34
C ARG A 6 10.76 -1.25 -16.10
N SER A 7 9.52 -1.67 -15.85
CA SER A 7 8.35 -0.97 -16.39
C SER A 7 8.51 0.51 -16.05
N GLU A 8 8.38 1.37 -17.05
CA GLU A 8 8.63 2.82 -16.95
C GLU A 8 7.48 3.49 -16.19
N THR A 9 7.23 3.08 -14.94
CA THR A 9 6.45 3.89 -14.02
C THR A 9 7.25 5.16 -13.77
N ALA A 10 6.60 6.32 -13.86
CA ALA A 10 7.24 7.61 -13.61
C ALA A 10 7.91 7.69 -12.22
N PHE A 11 7.50 6.82 -11.29
CA PHE A 11 8.02 6.73 -9.93
C PHE A 11 8.18 5.28 -9.49
N ASP A 12 9.28 4.99 -8.80
CA ASP A 12 9.54 3.69 -8.17
C ASP A 12 8.72 3.49 -6.88
N ILE A 13 8.35 4.59 -6.20
CA ILE A 13 7.67 4.60 -4.90
C ILE A 13 6.54 5.62 -4.92
N VAL A 14 5.39 5.24 -4.37
CA VAL A 14 4.25 6.11 -4.07
C VAL A 14 4.02 6.11 -2.56
N ALA A 15 4.22 7.27 -1.92
CA ALA A 15 3.93 7.45 -0.49
C ALA A 15 2.56 8.09 -0.29
N ILE A 16 1.73 7.50 0.57
CA ILE A 16 0.37 7.98 0.87
C ILE A 16 0.26 8.23 2.37
N ALA A 17 -0.14 9.46 2.75
CA ALA A 17 -0.42 9.82 4.14
C ALA A 17 -1.92 10.03 4.35
N ALA A 18 -2.47 9.46 5.43
CA ALA A 18 -3.90 9.55 5.73
C ALA A 18 -4.19 9.60 7.25
N SER A 19 -5.41 10.00 7.61
CA SER A 19 -5.88 10.18 8.98
C SER A 19 -7.37 9.74 9.08
N ALA A 20 -8.27 10.57 9.61
CA ALA A 20 -9.70 10.25 9.68
C ALA A 20 -10.27 9.81 8.31
N GLY A 21 -10.97 8.68 8.27
CA GLY A 21 -11.52 8.10 7.04
C GLY A 21 -10.49 7.42 6.11
N GLY A 22 -9.20 7.48 6.44
CA GLY A 22 -8.11 7.02 5.59
C GLY A 22 -8.20 5.55 5.19
N VAL A 23 -8.62 4.66 6.10
CA VAL A 23 -8.76 3.22 5.80
C VAL A 23 -9.78 2.99 4.67
N SER A 24 -10.91 3.70 4.67
CA SER A 24 -11.93 3.58 3.62
C SER A 24 -11.41 4.11 2.28
N ALA A 25 -10.76 5.27 2.29
CA ALA A 25 -10.17 5.87 1.10
C ALA A 25 -9.07 4.99 0.49
N LEU A 26 -8.15 4.47 1.32
CA LEU A 26 -7.10 3.54 0.92
C LEU A 26 -7.68 2.25 0.34
N THR A 27 -8.74 1.72 0.94
CA THR A 27 -9.41 0.51 0.43
C THR A 27 -10.00 0.75 -0.96
N GLN A 28 -10.67 1.90 -1.18
CA GLN A 28 -11.26 2.25 -2.47
C GLN A 28 -10.21 2.51 -3.55
N LEU A 29 -9.07 3.11 -3.17
CA LEU A 29 -7.97 3.36 -4.09
C LEU A 29 -7.26 2.06 -4.48
N LEU A 30 -6.85 1.27 -3.48
CA LEU A 30 -6.00 0.10 -3.69
C LEU A 30 -6.76 -1.09 -4.32
N SER A 31 -8.09 -1.15 -4.17
CA SER A 31 -8.92 -2.18 -4.81
C SER A 31 -8.96 -2.06 -6.34
N GLN A 32 -8.67 -0.87 -6.87
CA GLN A 32 -8.65 -0.60 -8.31
C GLN A 32 -7.28 -0.86 -8.95
N LEU A 33 -6.24 -1.11 -8.15
CA LEU A 33 -4.91 -1.36 -8.68
C LEU A 33 -4.74 -2.83 -9.12
N PRO A 34 -4.03 -3.07 -10.24
CA PRO A 34 -3.70 -4.43 -10.68
C PRO A 34 -2.69 -5.07 -9.71
N GLY A 35 -2.70 -6.39 -9.60
CA GLY A 35 -1.76 -7.11 -8.71
C GLY A 35 -0.28 -6.97 -9.09
N GLY A 36 0.01 -6.57 -10.34
CA GLY A 36 1.36 -6.26 -10.84
C GLY A 36 1.62 -4.75 -10.98
N PHE A 37 1.04 -3.92 -10.11
CA PHE A 37 1.27 -2.48 -10.12
C PHE A 37 2.78 -2.17 -10.02
N GLY A 38 3.28 -1.33 -10.94
CA GLY A 38 4.72 -1.19 -11.18
C GLY A 38 5.50 -0.38 -10.14
N ALA A 39 4.84 0.17 -9.12
CA ALA A 39 5.48 0.96 -8.07
C ALA A 39 5.21 0.37 -6.68
N ILE A 40 6.16 0.59 -5.76
CA ILE A 40 6.00 0.24 -4.35
C ILE A 40 5.11 1.29 -3.68
N ILE A 41 4.12 0.85 -2.90
CA ILE A 41 3.23 1.74 -2.17
C ILE A 41 3.60 1.70 -0.68
N VAL A 42 3.90 2.86 -0.12
CA VAL A 42 4.16 3.04 1.32
C VAL A 42 3.05 3.90 1.90
N ILE A 43 2.44 3.43 2.99
CA ILE A 43 1.27 4.08 3.60
C ILE A 43 1.60 4.47 5.03
N VAL A 44 1.41 5.75 5.35
CA VAL A 44 1.45 6.26 6.72
C VAL A 44 0.05 6.68 7.11
N GLN A 45 -0.53 5.97 8.07
CA GLN A 45 -1.85 6.27 8.61
C GLN A 45 -1.71 6.72 10.06
N HIS A 46 -2.29 7.86 10.39
CA HIS A 46 -2.47 8.25 11.80
C HIS A 46 -3.46 7.28 12.45
N VAL A 47 -2.96 6.48 13.41
CA VAL A 47 -3.72 5.50 14.18
C VAL A 47 -3.52 5.74 15.67
N ASP A 48 -4.45 5.23 16.49
CA ASP A 48 -4.26 5.18 17.95
C ASP A 48 -3.10 4.22 18.27
N PRO A 49 -2.02 4.68 18.93
CA PRO A 49 -0.85 3.86 19.23
C PRO A 49 -1.15 2.74 20.24
N ARG A 50 -2.27 2.81 20.97
CA ARG A 50 -2.65 1.79 21.97
C ARG A 50 -3.10 0.48 21.35
N HIS A 51 -3.41 0.47 20.06
CA HIS A 51 -4.00 -0.69 19.38
C HIS A 51 -3.20 -1.03 18.12
N ARG A 52 -2.84 -2.32 17.98
CA ARG A 52 -2.28 -2.80 16.72
C ARG A 52 -3.34 -2.68 15.63
N SER A 53 -3.03 -1.92 14.59
CA SER A 53 -3.95 -1.71 13.47
C SER A 53 -4.19 -3.01 12.69
N LEU A 54 -5.46 -3.33 12.42
CA LEU A 54 -5.87 -4.43 11.54
C LEU A 54 -5.90 -4.02 10.06
N MET A 55 -5.41 -2.81 9.73
CA MET A 55 -5.49 -2.26 8.37
C MET A 55 -4.96 -3.19 7.28
N PRO A 56 -3.80 -3.86 7.41
CA PRO A 56 -3.33 -4.76 6.36
C PRO A 56 -4.32 -5.89 6.06
N GLN A 57 -5.03 -6.39 7.08
CA GLN A 57 -6.03 -7.45 6.93
C GLN A 57 -7.31 -6.92 6.27
N VAL A 58 -7.74 -5.72 6.62
CA VAL A 58 -8.92 -5.07 6.03
C VAL A 58 -8.66 -4.73 4.56
N ILE A 59 -7.57 -4.04 4.27
CA ILE A 59 -7.20 -3.62 2.91
C ILE A 59 -6.85 -4.84 2.05
N GLY A 60 -6.06 -5.78 2.58
CA GLY A 60 -5.62 -6.98 1.84
C GLY A 60 -6.75 -7.89 1.37
N ARG A 61 -7.94 -7.82 1.99
CA ARG A 61 -9.14 -8.52 1.50
C ARG A 61 -9.76 -7.90 0.25
N GLN A 62 -9.42 -6.66 -0.06
CA GLN A 62 -10.07 -5.84 -1.10
C GLN A 62 -9.13 -5.47 -2.25
N THR A 63 -7.83 -5.71 -2.12
CA THR A 63 -6.83 -5.44 -3.17
C THR A 63 -6.19 -6.73 -3.68
N ARG A 64 -5.63 -6.68 -4.88
CA ARG A 64 -4.78 -7.74 -5.45
C ARG A 64 -3.31 -7.61 -5.05
N LEU A 65 -2.95 -6.49 -4.44
CA LEU A 65 -1.59 -6.24 -3.97
C LEU A 65 -1.34 -6.97 -2.64
N PRO A 66 -0.14 -7.50 -2.39
CA PRO A 66 0.24 -7.96 -1.06
C PRO A 66 0.28 -6.76 -0.11
N VAL A 67 -0.32 -6.91 1.07
CA VAL A 67 -0.37 -5.84 2.09
C VAL A 67 0.12 -6.39 3.43
N ALA A 68 1.07 -5.70 4.04
CA ALA A 68 1.64 -6.06 5.33
C ALA A 68 1.92 -4.80 6.17
N HIS A 69 2.17 -4.99 7.46
CA HIS A 69 2.80 -3.95 8.27
C HIS A 69 4.25 -3.78 7.83
N ALA A 70 4.75 -2.55 7.83
CA ALA A 70 6.19 -2.32 7.70
C ALA A 70 6.92 -2.86 8.93
N GLU A 71 8.11 -3.40 8.71
CA GLU A 71 9.00 -3.94 9.74
C GLU A 71 10.31 -3.14 9.75
N GLU A 72 10.96 -3.10 10.90
CA GLU A 72 12.31 -2.51 11.02
C GLU A 72 13.32 -3.41 10.29
N GLY A 73 14.30 -2.80 9.63
CA GLY A 73 15.29 -3.46 8.77
C GLY A 73 16.66 -3.62 9.39
#